data_AF-A0A819MVQ4-F1
#
_entry.id   AF-A0A819MVQ4-F1
#
_cell.length_a   1.000
_cell.length_b   1.000
_cell.length_c   1.000
_cell.angle_alpha   90.00
_cell.angle_beta   90.00
_cell.angle_gamma   90.00
#
_symmetry.space_group_name_H-M   'P 1'
#
loop_
_entity.id
_entity.type
_entity.pdbx_description
1 polymer ?
#
loop_
_entity_poly.entity_id
_entity_poly.type
_entity_poly.pdbx_seq_one_letter_code
_entity_poly.pdbx_strand_id
1 'polypeptide(L)'
;MTAVKPPVVRFNVNQQCPIQYVTVYNDRAEVTRILRHHFDVEGIYDLVLDGFSIFVNETSMHVSGGTSKACTILEVSHQIRHEDIAPLSDLTSLDNLQSQLGNVETDLEMHQRELTRLTKQREWLDGRSIKLMNQDGPCTTNDMENIRQFLEFYHNTLLKLDDNTVREEEEMKKLKSRQEALKTQIDHYGAAAQASRRKIYPEVTITVHIASGELDVALEVSYLISNCFWSASYDFRVSSAEANQQQTQLTYYGIIVNKSQENWLDANFSLSTAKPSLGGTPPKLNTLNIDYYKPLVIDSKQIPKTELTDSIASTTSKFAVMHESTPTDRWKDVFRSFRAKSLLAHDPTIEDKDAEFDETKVNILASKTAASMSSISFVIPRRSTIDSNGKPHKVTIGVLDLPSTFTHTVVPKISPHAYLKASTVNTSDKQLLAGPVSVFMDNNFVTHSSIDNVYVCDTFDLPLGTDASVKVEYKPVKKMVDTQGLISKIHHETCHHETKIVNMKSTEITVFVYEQVPLSSDEKIKVKLITPDLRQKDYAQNCMVTMNDKNNLEWKYVLQPHEEFQCPLEYTLEWPKDKRVELQEG
;
A
#
# COMPACT_ATOMS: atom_id res chain seq x y z
N MET A 1 45.10 15.64 -45.57
CA MET A 1 44.23 14.44 -45.62
C MET A 1 42.91 14.84 -45.02
N THR A 2 41.90 15.06 -45.85
CA THR A 2 40.51 15.28 -45.42
C THR A 2 40.03 14.00 -44.76
N ALA A 3 39.68 14.05 -43.47
CA ALA A 3 39.09 12.92 -42.77
C ALA A 3 37.80 12.53 -43.49
N VAL A 4 37.79 11.38 -44.16
CA VAL A 4 36.60 10.84 -44.82
C VAL A 4 35.65 10.44 -43.69
N LYS A 5 34.51 11.12 -43.61
CA LYS A 5 33.49 10.81 -42.61
C LYS A 5 32.99 9.39 -42.85
N PRO A 6 32.93 8.52 -41.81
CA PRO A 6 32.45 7.15 -41.99
C PRO A 6 31.03 7.13 -42.56
N PRO A 7 30.69 6.14 -43.41
CA PRO A 7 29.32 5.95 -43.89
C PRO A 7 28.32 5.85 -42.74
N VAL A 8 27.23 6.60 -42.86
CA VAL A 8 26.16 6.69 -41.84
C VAL A 8 24.96 5.86 -42.27
N VAL A 9 24.51 4.94 -41.41
CA VAL A 9 23.28 4.17 -41.58
C VAL A 9 22.29 4.57 -40.49
N ARG A 10 21.10 5.04 -40.87
CA ARG A 10 20.06 5.51 -39.93
C ARG A 10 18.98 4.45 -39.71
N PHE A 11 18.57 4.29 -38.46
CA PHE A 11 17.55 3.35 -38.04
C PHE A 11 16.50 4.04 -37.15
N ASN A 12 15.23 3.74 -37.40
CA ASN A 12 14.15 4.08 -36.49
C ASN A 12 13.89 2.92 -35.54
N VAL A 13 14.10 3.12 -34.24
CA VAL A 13 14.04 2.01 -33.27
C VAL A 13 12.66 1.36 -33.18
N ASN A 14 11.58 2.13 -33.40
CA ASN A 14 10.22 1.61 -33.31
C ASN A 14 9.82 0.73 -34.50
N GLN A 15 10.54 0.83 -35.62
CA GLN A 15 10.25 0.06 -36.83
C GLN A 15 11.27 -1.05 -37.08
N GLN A 16 12.55 -0.81 -36.77
CA GLN A 16 13.66 -1.66 -37.20
C GLN A 16 14.40 -2.34 -36.04
N CYS A 17 14.17 -1.92 -34.79
CA CYS A 17 14.85 -2.45 -33.61
C CYS A 17 13.83 -2.97 -32.58
N PRO A 18 13.25 -4.18 -32.79
CA PRO A 18 12.25 -4.72 -31.90
C PRO A 18 12.81 -4.92 -30.49
N ILE A 19 11.96 -4.64 -29.49
CA ILE A 19 12.23 -4.95 -28.08
C ILE A 19 12.14 -6.46 -27.90
N GLN A 20 13.14 -7.06 -27.27
CA GLN A 20 13.20 -8.52 -27.06
C GLN A 20 13.14 -8.90 -25.59
N TYR A 21 13.75 -8.10 -24.72
CA TYR A 21 13.76 -8.34 -23.28
C TYR A 21 13.41 -7.05 -22.53
N VAL A 22 12.61 -7.20 -21.48
CA VAL A 22 12.26 -6.12 -20.57
C VAL A 22 12.38 -6.63 -19.14
N THR A 23 13.29 -6.03 -18.37
CA THR A 23 13.36 -6.24 -16.92
C THR A 23 12.66 -5.07 -16.23
N VAL A 24 11.49 -5.30 -15.64
CA VAL A 24 10.74 -4.26 -14.92
C VAL A 24 11.18 -4.24 -13.45
N TYR A 25 11.51 -3.06 -12.96
CA TYR A 25 11.83 -2.77 -11.56
C TYR A 25 10.66 -2.04 -10.88
N ASN A 26 10.76 -1.78 -9.58
CA ASN A 26 9.70 -1.09 -8.84
C ASN A 26 9.55 0.40 -9.22
N ASP A 27 10.47 0.99 -9.98
CA ASP A 27 10.47 2.41 -10.36
C ASP A 27 10.78 2.70 -11.84
N ARG A 28 11.27 1.71 -12.60
CA ARG A 28 11.73 1.84 -13.99
C ARG A 28 11.75 0.48 -14.69
N ALA A 29 12.17 0.43 -15.95
CA ALA A 29 12.52 -0.82 -16.62
C ALA A 29 13.87 -0.72 -17.32
N GLU A 30 14.55 -1.85 -17.48
CA GLU A 30 15.64 -2.03 -18.45
C GLU A 30 15.06 -2.69 -19.69
N VAL A 31 15.28 -2.09 -20.85
CA VAL A 31 14.78 -2.54 -22.14
C VAL A 31 15.97 -2.91 -23.01
N THR A 32 15.92 -4.09 -23.62
CA THR A 32 16.91 -4.54 -24.61
C THR A 32 16.24 -4.70 -25.98
N ARG A 33 16.75 -3.95 -26.96
CA ARG A 33 16.40 -4.06 -28.39
C ARG A 33 17.48 -4.81 -29.14
N ILE A 34 17.09 -5.48 -30.22
CA ILE A 34 18.05 -6.07 -31.16
C ILE A 34 18.04 -5.30 -32.47
N LEU A 35 19.18 -4.70 -32.80
CA LEU A 35 19.46 -4.10 -34.10
C LEU A 35 20.14 -5.16 -34.99
N ARG A 36 19.56 -5.43 -36.16
CA ARG A 36 20.15 -6.34 -37.15
C ARG A 36 20.49 -5.56 -38.41
N HIS A 37 21.71 -5.72 -38.91
CA HIS A 37 22.13 -5.09 -40.15
C HIS A 37 23.14 -5.97 -40.90
N HIS A 38 23.02 -6.00 -42.23
CA HIS A 38 23.94 -6.67 -43.14
C HIS A 38 24.94 -5.64 -43.68
N PHE A 39 26.23 -5.94 -43.61
CA PHE A 39 27.29 -5.10 -44.15
C PHE A 39 27.94 -5.76 -45.37
N ASP A 40 27.90 -5.10 -46.53
CA ASP A 40 28.49 -5.62 -47.76
C ASP A 40 30.01 -5.39 -47.82
N VAL A 41 30.53 -4.34 -47.18
CA VAL A 41 31.92 -3.87 -47.33
C VAL A 41 32.59 -3.73 -45.96
N GLU A 42 33.90 -3.98 -45.91
CA GLU A 42 34.73 -3.70 -44.74
C GLU A 42 34.91 -2.19 -44.51
N GLY A 43 35.02 -1.76 -43.26
CA GLY A 43 35.21 -0.36 -42.92
C GLY A 43 34.60 0.06 -41.59
N ILE A 44 34.65 1.36 -41.33
CA ILE A 44 34.06 2.00 -40.15
C ILE A 44 32.70 2.57 -40.54
N TYR A 45 31.65 2.24 -39.79
CA TYR A 45 30.29 2.71 -40.01
C TYR A 45 29.74 3.40 -38.77
N ASP A 46 28.98 4.46 -38.97
CA ASP A 46 28.19 5.11 -37.92
C ASP A 46 26.73 4.66 -38.04
N LEU A 47 26.26 3.89 -37.07
CA LEU A 47 24.87 3.45 -36.96
C LEU A 47 24.11 4.42 -36.06
N VAL A 48 23.20 5.18 -36.64
CA VAL A 48 22.44 6.22 -35.94
C VAL A 48 21.03 5.74 -35.66
N LEU A 49 20.67 5.65 -34.39
CA LEU A 49 19.38 5.19 -33.90
C LEU A 49 18.54 6.38 -33.42
N ASP A 50 17.35 6.53 -33.99
CA ASP A 50 16.36 7.54 -33.61
C ASP A 50 15.03 6.92 -33.14
N GLY A 51 14.16 7.76 -32.53
CA GLY A 51 12.82 7.36 -32.14
C GLY A 51 12.69 6.79 -30.71
N PHE A 52 13.72 6.95 -29.88
CA PHE A 52 13.63 6.63 -28.45
C PHE A 52 12.64 7.54 -27.73
N SER A 53 12.03 7.02 -26.67
CA SER A 53 11.21 7.82 -25.76
C SER A 53 12.06 8.87 -25.02
N ILE A 54 11.43 10.00 -24.70
CA ILE A 54 12.00 11.06 -23.87
C ILE A 54 12.28 10.62 -22.42
N PHE A 55 11.71 9.48 -22.01
CA PHE A 55 11.85 8.93 -20.66
C PHE A 55 13.05 7.99 -20.50
N VAL A 56 13.82 7.79 -21.57
CA VAL A 56 15.04 6.99 -21.55
C VAL A 56 16.16 7.74 -20.83
N ASN A 57 16.89 7.03 -19.98
CA ASN A 57 18.11 7.55 -19.39
C ASN A 57 19.30 7.32 -20.35
N GLU A 58 19.73 8.38 -21.02
CA GLU A 58 20.83 8.38 -21.99
C GLU A 58 22.14 7.81 -21.40
N THR A 59 22.44 8.13 -20.13
CA THR A 59 23.68 7.67 -19.45
C THR A 59 23.69 6.18 -19.12
N SER A 60 22.55 5.50 -19.26
CA SER A 60 22.42 4.06 -19.00
C SER A 60 22.49 3.19 -20.26
N MET A 61 22.55 3.82 -21.44
CA MET A 61 22.61 3.11 -22.70
C MET A 61 23.93 2.36 -22.83
N HIS A 62 23.83 1.07 -23.11
CA HIS A 62 24.97 0.23 -23.42
C HIS A 62 24.64 -0.64 -24.62
N VAL A 63 25.65 -0.88 -25.45
CA VAL A 63 25.54 -1.71 -26.65
C VAL A 63 26.47 -2.89 -26.49
N SER A 64 25.93 -4.08 -26.69
CA SER A 64 26.67 -5.34 -26.69
C SER A 64 26.35 -6.14 -27.95
N GLY A 65 27.09 -7.22 -28.21
CA GLY A 65 26.89 -8.04 -29.40
C GLY A 65 27.84 -7.69 -30.53
N GLY A 66 27.87 -8.53 -31.56
CA GLY A 66 28.81 -8.40 -32.68
C GLY A 66 30.28 -8.72 -32.35
N THR A 67 30.66 -8.97 -31.09
CA THR A 67 32.05 -9.12 -30.61
C THR A 67 32.74 -10.44 -31.05
N SER A 68 32.84 -10.65 -32.35
CA SER A 68 33.82 -11.53 -32.98
C SER A 68 34.94 -10.67 -33.57
N LYS A 69 36.07 -11.25 -34.01
CA LYS A 69 37.11 -10.50 -34.74
C LYS A 69 36.57 -9.75 -35.98
N ALA A 70 35.36 -10.07 -36.45
CA ALA A 70 34.73 -9.49 -37.63
C ALA A 70 33.97 -8.17 -37.37
N CYS A 71 33.48 -7.89 -36.15
CA CYS A 71 32.79 -6.64 -35.81
C CYS A 71 33.20 -6.15 -34.42
N THR A 72 33.75 -4.93 -34.34
CA THR A 72 34.18 -4.30 -33.09
C THR A 72 33.45 -2.99 -32.88
N ILE A 73 32.83 -2.82 -31.71
CA ILE A 73 32.23 -1.53 -31.31
C ILE A 73 33.37 -0.61 -30.88
N LEU A 74 33.52 0.52 -31.57
CA LEU A 74 34.56 1.51 -31.28
C LEU A 74 34.06 2.57 -30.32
N GLU A 75 32.86 3.09 -30.54
CA GLU A 75 32.30 4.20 -29.77
C GLU A 75 30.77 4.10 -29.69
N VAL A 76 30.20 4.54 -28.57
CA VAL A 76 28.77 4.78 -28.41
C VAL A 76 28.61 6.23 -27.93
N SER A 77 28.10 7.08 -28.81
CA SER A 77 27.89 8.51 -28.56
C SER A 77 26.40 8.82 -28.49
N HIS A 78 26.00 9.71 -27.57
CA HIS A 78 24.62 10.16 -27.42
C HIS A 78 24.55 11.64 -27.76
N GLN A 79 23.57 12.01 -28.58
CA GLN A 79 23.28 13.39 -28.94
C GLN A 79 21.80 13.66 -28.72
N ILE A 80 21.49 14.81 -28.13
CA ILE A 80 20.12 15.30 -28.04
C ILE A 80 19.81 16.09 -29.29
N ARG A 81 18.83 15.63 -30.08
CA ARG A 81 18.30 16.42 -31.17
C ARG A 81 17.17 17.31 -30.66
N HIS A 82 17.33 18.62 -30.84
CA HIS A 82 16.27 19.60 -30.62
C HIS A 82 15.48 19.77 -31.91
N GLU A 83 14.17 19.50 -31.87
CA GLU A 83 13.26 19.90 -32.93
C GLU A 83 12.45 21.12 -32.46
N ASP A 84 12.72 22.27 -33.08
CA ASP A 84 11.94 23.50 -32.87
C ASP A 84 10.58 23.34 -33.54
N ILE A 85 9.54 23.04 -32.74
CA ILE A 85 8.16 23.07 -33.24
C ILE A 85 7.73 24.54 -33.28
N ALA A 86 7.15 24.96 -34.42
CA ALA A 86 6.50 26.26 -34.55
C ALA A 86 5.51 26.49 -33.38
N PRO A 87 5.40 27.72 -32.84
CA PRO A 87 4.53 27.98 -31.70
C PRO A 87 3.10 27.57 -32.03
N LEU A 88 2.56 26.62 -31.26
CA LEU A 88 1.17 26.19 -31.38
C LEU A 88 0.26 27.43 -31.28
N SER A 89 -0.52 27.69 -32.32
CA SER A 89 -1.42 28.84 -32.48
C SER A 89 -2.66 28.80 -31.56
N ASP A 90 -2.60 28.14 -30.40
CA ASP A 90 -3.78 27.71 -29.63
C ASP A 90 -3.80 28.20 -28.16
N LEU A 91 -3.16 29.34 -27.87
CA LEU A 91 -3.20 29.99 -26.55
C LEU A 91 -4.64 30.38 -26.14
N THR A 92 -5.51 30.67 -27.11
CA THR A 92 -6.93 30.98 -26.91
C THR A 92 -7.72 29.85 -26.25
N SER A 93 -7.30 28.59 -26.44
CA SER A 93 -7.98 27.43 -25.86
C SER A 93 -7.64 27.23 -24.38
N LEU A 94 -6.43 27.61 -23.94
CA LEU A 94 -6.00 27.52 -22.54
C LEU A 94 -6.68 28.60 -21.67
N ASP A 95 -6.72 29.84 -22.15
CA ASP A 95 -7.38 30.94 -21.43
C ASP A 95 -8.88 30.66 -21.23
N ASN A 96 -9.52 30.04 -22.23
CA ASN A 96 -10.91 29.60 -22.12
C ASN A 96 -11.08 28.50 -21.03
N LEU A 97 -10.22 27.48 -21.01
CA LEU A 97 -10.27 26.43 -20.00
C LEU A 97 -10.01 26.97 -18.58
N GLN A 98 -9.06 27.90 -18.43
CA GLN A 98 -8.79 28.56 -17.15
C GLN A 98 -9.96 29.42 -16.69
N SER A 99 -10.61 30.15 -17.61
CA SER A 99 -11.84 30.90 -17.31
C SER A 99 -12.98 29.98 -16.87
N GLN A 100 -13.16 28.83 -17.54
CA GLN A 100 -14.16 27.84 -17.13
C GLN A 100 -13.87 27.24 -15.76
N LEU A 101 -12.60 26.97 -15.44
CA LEU A 101 -12.20 26.50 -14.11
C LEU A 101 -12.55 27.53 -13.03
N GLY A 102 -12.23 28.82 -13.27
CA GLY A 102 -12.56 29.90 -12.33
C GLY A 102 -14.07 30.07 -12.10
N ASN A 103 -14.90 29.86 -13.12
CA ASN A 103 -16.36 29.88 -12.97
C ASN A 103 -16.84 28.71 -12.08
N VAL A 104 -16.35 27.49 -12.32
CA VAL A 104 -16.70 26.30 -11.52
C VAL A 104 -16.24 26.44 -10.07
N GLU A 105 -15.09 27.04 -9.83
CA GLU A 105 -14.59 27.32 -8.47
C GLU A 105 -15.47 28.34 -7.74
N THR A 106 -15.92 29.37 -8.44
CA THR A 106 -16.88 30.35 -7.91
C THR A 106 -18.21 29.70 -7.54
N ASP A 107 -18.73 28.82 -8.41
CA ASP A 107 -19.97 28.07 -8.15
C ASP A 107 -19.83 27.12 -6.94
N LEU A 108 -18.70 26.42 -6.82
CA LEU A 108 -18.38 25.59 -5.65
C LEU A 108 -18.39 26.40 -4.35
N GLU A 109 -17.80 27.59 -4.36
CA GLU A 109 -17.84 28.46 -3.19
C GLU A 109 -19.26 28.90 -2.82
N MET A 110 -20.11 29.18 -3.81
CA MET A 110 -21.51 29.58 -3.57
C MET A 110 -22.30 28.44 -2.90
N HIS A 111 -22.21 27.23 -3.44
CA HIS A 111 -22.89 26.05 -2.86
C HIS A 111 -22.34 25.69 -1.47
N GLN A 112 -21.03 25.87 -1.23
CA GLN A 112 -20.44 25.67 0.10
C GLN A 112 -20.97 26.68 1.14
N ARG A 113 -21.15 27.95 0.74
CA ARG A 113 -21.77 28.97 1.60
C ARG A 113 -23.23 28.64 1.90
N GLU A 114 -23.95 28.08 0.92
CA GLU A 114 -25.33 27.64 1.11
C GLU A 114 -25.44 26.47 2.10
N LEU A 115 -24.59 25.45 1.97
CA LEU A 115 -24.53 24.36 2.96
C LEU A 115 -24.25 24.88 4.37
N THR A 116 -23.31 25.82 4.50
CA THR A 116 -23.01 26.46 5.79
C THR A 116 -24.24 27.19 6.36
N ARG A 117 -25.07 27.80 5.50
CA ARG A 117 -26.32 28.45 5.90
C ARG A 117 -27.35 27.43 6.40
N LEU A 118 -27.52 26.32 5.68
CA LEU A 118 -28.44 25.25 6.04
C LEU A 118 -28.04 24.57 7.36
N THR A 119 -26.75 24.30 7.56
CA THR A 119 -26.21 23.76 8.82
C THR A 119 -26.53 24.67 10.00
N LYS A 120 -26.29 25.98 9.87
CA LYS A 120 -26.62 26.95 10.93
C LYS A 120 -28.12 27.01 11.24
N GLN A 121 -28.98 26.86 10.23
CA GLN A 121 -30.43 26.79 10.44
C GLN A 121 -30.84 25.53 11.20
N ARG A 122 -30.24 24.38 10.88
CA ARG A 122 -30.42 23.12 11.60
C ARG A 122 -29.97 23.23 13.06
N GLU A 123 -28.75 23.70 13.29
CA GLU A 123 -28.21 23.91 14.64
C GLU A 123 -29.09 24.84 15.49
N TRP A 124 -29.62 25.90 14.88
CA TRP A 124 -30.55 26.80 15.56
C TRP A 124 -31.86 26.10 15.95
N LEU A 125 -32.44 25.29 15.05
CA LEU A 125 -33.65 24.52 15.31
C LEU A 125 -33.43 23.47 16.41
N ASP A 126 -32.34 22.72 16.32
CA ASP A 126 -31.95 21.70 17.30
C ASP A 126 -31.70 22.35 18.67
N GLY A 127 -30.98 23.48 18.70
CA GLY A 127 -30.75 24.24 19.93
C GLY A 127 -32.05 24.79 20.54
N ARG A 128 -33.05 25.14 19.72
CA ARG A 128 -34.37 25.57 20.19
C ARG A 128 -35.20 24.40 20.72
N SER A 129 -35.17 23.23 20.05
CA SER A 129 -35.90 22.03 20.48
C SER A 129 -35.37 21.49 21.81
N ILE A 130 -34.04 21.46 22.00
CA ILE A 130 -33.41 21.07 23.28
C ILE A 130 -33.84 22.01 24.42
N LYS A 131 -33.84 23.33 24.18
CA LYS A 131 -34.32 24.31 25.18
C LYS A 131 -35.79 24.14 25.53
N LEU A 132 -36.61 23.68 24.59
CA LEU A 132 -38.04 23.42 24.81
C LEU A 132 -38.25 22.13 25.62
N MET A 133 -37.46 21.09 25.36
CA MET A 133 -37.54 19.80 26.08
C MET A 133 -37.00 19.85 27.51
N ASN A 134 -36.10 20.79 27.82
CA ASN A 134 -35.46 20.93 29.13
C ASN A 134 -36.14 21.97 30.06
N GLN A 135 -37.36 22.42 29.77
CA GLN A 135 -38.09 23.35 30.65
C GLN A 135 -38.78 22.60 31.80
N ASP A 136 -38.30 22.80 33.02
CA ASP A 136 -38.94 22.29 34.24
C ASP A 136 -40.05 23.24 34.72
N GLY A 137 -41.32 22.80 34.60
CA GLY A 137 -42.49 23.54 35.07
C GLY A 137 -43.82 22.80 34.88
N PRO A 138 -44.90 23.20 35.58
CA PRO A 138 -46.22 22.58 35.41
C PRO A 138 -46.79 22.86 34.01
N CYS A 139 -46.95 21.81 33.19
CA CYS A 139 -47.54 21.92 31.85
C CYS A 139 -49.05 22.19 31.92
N THR A 140 -49.49 23.28 31.30
CA THR A 140 -50.93 23.53 31.05
C THR A 140 -51.39 22.86 29.75
N THR A 141 -52.70 22.73 29.56
CA THR A 141 -53.29 22.20 28.31
C THR A 141 -52.95 23.06 27.07
N ASN A 142 -52.77 24.38 27.27
CA ASN A 142 -52.36 25.30 26.20
C ASN A 142 -50.88 25.11 25.82
N ASP A 143 -50.03 24.71 26.78
CA ASP A 143 -48.60 24.43 26.53
C ASP A 143 -48.42 23.16 25.68
N MET A 144 -49.24 22.13 25.94
CA MET A 144 -49.20 20.88 25.16
C MET A 144 -49.55 21.09 23.67
N GLU A 145 -50.50 21.97 23.37
CA GLU A 145 -50.87 22.30 21.98
C GLU A 145 -49.77 23.13 21.29
N ASN A 146 -49.16 24.07 21.99
CA ASN A 146 -48.02 24.83 21.48
C ASN A 146 -46.79 23.93 21.20
N ILE A 147 -46.53 22.96 22.08
CA ILE A 147 -45.48 21.95 21.89
C ILE A 147 -45.79 21.10 20.66
N ARG A 148 -47.03 20.63 20.50
CA ARG A 148 -47.45 19.84 19.33
C ARG A 148 -47.24 20.61 18.03
N GLN A 149 -47.68 21.87 17.96
CA GLN A 149 -47.50 22.73 16.78
C GLN A 149 -46.01 23.00 16.48
N PHE A 150 -45.20 23.20 17.52
CA PHE A 150 -43.76 23.37 17.36
C PHE A 150 -43.09 22.09 16.84
N LEU A 151 -43.45 20.91 17.36
CA LEU A 151 -42.91 19.63 16.89
C LEU A 151 -43.27 19.36 15.43
N GLU A 152 -44.49 19.70 15.02
CA GLU A 152 -44.93 19.60 13.63
C GLU A 152 -44.17 20.58 12.72
N PHE A 153 -44.00 21.84 13.15
CA PHE A 153 -43.17 22.82 12.45
C PHE A 153 -41.70 22.37 12.35
N TYR A 154 -41.14 21.88 13.44
CA TYR A 154 -39.76 21.40 13.55
C TYR A 154 -39.52 20.21 12.62
N HIS A 155 -40.40 19.20 12.65
CA HIS A 155 -40.32 18.04 11.76
C HIS A 155 -40.39 18.45 10.28
N ASN A 156 -41.37 19.27 9.91
CA ASN A 156 -41.55 19.72 8.53
C ASN A 156 -40.40 20.61 8.03
N THR A 157 -39.80 21.40 8.93
CA THR A 157 -38.66 22.25 8.58
C THR A 157 -37.38 21.43 8.46
N LEU A 158 -37.16 20.45 9.33
CA LEU A 158 -36.03 19.52 9.22
C LEU A 158 -36.06 18.74 7.91
N LEU A 159 -37.21 18.20 7.51
CA LEU A 159 -37.34 17.50 6.22
C LEU A 159 -36.92 18.40 5.05
N LYS A 160 -37.35 19.67 5.04
CA LYS A 160 -36.95 20.63 4.00
C LYS A 160 -35.46 20.98 4.03
N LEU A 161 -34.87 21.07 5.22
CA LEU A 161 -33.43 21.34 5.37
C LEU A 161 -32.59 20.14 4.92
N ASP A 162 -33.02 18.92 5.26
CA ASP A 162 -32.38 17.67 4.83
C ASP A 162 -32.44 17.54 3.30
N ASP A 163 -33.62 17.72 2.68
CA ASP A 163 -33.79 17.69 1.22
C ASP A 163 -32.90 18.72 0.51
N ASN A 164 -32.85 19.95 1.02
CA ASN A 164 -31.99 20.99 0.45
C ASN A 164 -30.51 20.66 0.64
N THR A 165 -30.11 20.14 1.80
CA THR A 165 -28.71 19.76 2.08
C THR A 165 -28.24 18.70 1.09
N VAL A 166 -29.03 17.65 0.88
CA VAL A 166 -28.73 16.58 -0.10
C VAL A 166 -28.61 17.15 -1.51
N ARG A 167 -29.52 18.05 -1.91
CA ARG A 167 -29.47 18.68 -3.24
C ARG A 167 -28.20 19.51 -3.45
N GLU A 168 -27.81 20.32 -2.48
CA GLU A 168 -26.59 21.13 -2.56
C GLU A 168 -25.32 20.26 -2.57
N GLU A 169 -25.30 19.15 -1.81
CA GLU A 169 -24.20 18.17 -1.82
C GLU A 169 -24.06 17.47 -3.17
N GLU A 170 -25.17 17.11 -3.82
CA GLU A 170 -25.17 16.52 -5.16
C GLU A 170 -24.60 17.48 -6.22
N GLU A 171 -24.99 18.76 -6.18
CA GLU A 171 -24.46 19.78 -7.09
C GLU A 171 -22.96 20.03 -6.84
N MET A 172 -22.54 20.11 -5.58
CA MET A 172 -21.12 20.18 -5.20
C MET A 172 -20.33 19.00 -5.74
N LYS A 173 -20.89 17.78 -5.69
CA LYS A 173 -20.25 16.58 -6.24
C LYS A 173 -20.10 16.67 -7.76
N LYS A 174 -21.12 17.13 -8.48
CA LYS A 174 -21.07 17.34 -9.93
C LYS A 174 -20.01 18.38 -10.29
N LEU A 175 -19.99 19.53 -9.61
CA LEU A 175 -19.02 20.60 -9.85
C LEU A 175 -17.59 20.16 -9.53
N LYS A 176 -17.35 19.42 -8.43
CA LYS A 176 -16.03 18.84 -8.13
C LYS A 176 -15.55 17.88 -9.20
N SER A 177 -16.43 17.04 -9.74
CA SER A 177 -16.08 16.14 -10.85
C SER A 177 -15.69 16.92 -12.12
N ARG A 178 -16.39 18.02 -12.40
CA ARG A 178 -16.07 18.92 -13.52
C ARG A 178 -14.76 19.68 -13.30
N GLN A 179 -14.50 20.13 -12.08
CA GLN A 179 -13.24 20.77 -11.69
C GLN A 179 -12.06 19.84 -11.94
N GLU A 180 -12.14 18.58 -11.50
CA GLU A 180 -11.09 17.59 -11.70
C GLU A 180 -10.88 17.27 -13.20
N ALA A 181 -11.96 17.17 -13.97
CA ALA A 181 -11.89 16.97 -15.41
C ALA A 181 -11.22 18.16 -16.13
N LEU A 182 -11.59 19.40 -15.80
CA LEU A 182 -10.99 20.62 -16.35
C LEU A 182 -9.52 20.75 -15.94
N LYS A 183 -9.17 20.43 -14.70
CA LYS A 183 -7.79 20.43 -14.21
C LYS A 183 -6.94 19.39 -14.95
N THR A 184 -7.47 18.19 -15.15
CA THR A 184 -6.82 17.15 -15.95
C THR A 184 -6.61 17.60 -17.40
N GLN A 185 -7.59 18.30 -17.99
CA GLN A 185 -7.45 18.88 -19.32
C GLN A 185 -6.38 19.97 -19.36
N ILE A 186 -6.36 20.91 -18.40
CA ILE A 186 -5.35 21.96 -18.29
C ILE A 186 -3.95 21.34 -18.09
N ASP A 187 -3.82 20.32 -17.25
CA ASP A 187 -2.55 19.61 -17.04
C ASP A 187 -2.11 18.87 -18.30
N HIS A 188 -3.05 18.28 -19.06
CA HIS A 188 -2.78 17.67 -20.35
C HIS A 188 -2.32 18.71 -21.39
N TYR A 189 -2.98 19.86 -21.47
CA TYR A 189 -2.58 20.97 -22.35
C TYR A 189 -1.25 21.59 -21.91
N GLY A 190 -1.00 21.75 -20.61
CA GLY A 190 0.24 22.25 -20.04
C GLY A 190 1.41 21.31 -20.29
N ALA A 191 1.21 20.00 -20.08
CA ALA A 191 2.18 18.97 -20.40
C ALA A 191 2.42 18.86 -21.91
N ALA A 192 1.37 18.94 -22.74
CA ALA A 192 1.49 18.95 -24.20
C ALA A 192 2.17 20.22 -24.71
N ALA A 193 1.90 21.40 -24.16
CA ALA A 193 2.52 22.66 -24.53
C ALA A 193 3.98 22.74 -24.05
N GLN A 194 4.30 22.22 -22.87
CA GLN A 194 5.69 22.09 -22.39
C GLN A 194 6.47 21.02 -23.18
N ALA A 195 5.85 19.89 -23.51
CA ALA A 195 6.44 18.87 -24.40
C ALA A 195 6.59 19.36 -25.85
N SER A 196 5.72 20.26 -26.30
CA SER A 196 5.81 20.89 -27.63
C SER A 196 6.80 22.04 -27.69
N ARG A 197 7.21 22.61 -26.54
CA ARG A 197 8.18 23.72 -26.50
C ARG A 197 9.60 23.26 -26.85
N ARG A 198 9.94 21.98 -26.66
CA ARG A 198 11.18 21.33 -27.14
C ARG A 198 10.96 19.82 -27.22
N LYS A 199 10.75 19.28 -28.43
CA LYS A 199 10.87 17.83 -28.62
C LYS A 199 12.37 17.48 -28.58
N ILE A 200 12.81 16.93 -27.45
CA ILE A 200 14.15 16.38 -27.25
C ILE A 200 14.03 14.90 -27.60
N TYR A 201 14.61 14.48 -28.72
CA TYR A 201 14.73 13.06 -29.03
C TYR A 201 16.16 12.62 -28.79
N PRO A 202 16.38 11.57 -27.97
CA PRO A 202 17.68 10.93 -27.88
C PRO A 202 18.04 10.35 -29.26
N GLU A 203 19.19 10.75 -29.80
CA GLU A 203 19.83 10.14 -30.97
C GLU A 203 21.09 9.42 -30.47
N VAL A 204 21.22 8.13 -30.80
CA VAL A 204 22.39 7.32 -30.40
C VAL A 204 23.19 7.00 -31.64
N THR A 205 24.48 7.32 -31.64
CA THR A 205 25.42 6.93 -32.70
C THR A 205 26.33 5.83 -32.19
N ILE A 206 26.31 4.69 -32.85
CA ILE A 206 27.17 3.55 -32.57
C ILE A 206 28.17 3.45 -33.71
N THR A 207 29.45 3.69 -33.42
CA THR A 207 30.52 3.53 -34.40
C THR A 207 31.07 2.11 -34.32
N VAL A 208 30.99 1.37 -35.42
CA VAL A 208 31.44 -0.02 -35.53
C VAL A 208 32.51 -0.18 -36.60
N HIS A 209 33.48 -1.06 -36.36
CA HIS A 209 34.47 -1.48 -37.33
C HIS A 209 34.17 -2.91 -37.81
N ILE A 210 33.98 -3.05 -39.12
CA ILE A 210 33.71 -4.31 -39.81
C ILE A 210 34.99 -4.76 -40.51
N ALA A 211 35.53 -5.91 -40.09
CA ALA A 211 36.83 -6.42 -40.56
C ALA A 211 36.75 -7.39 -41.74
N SER A 212 35.55 -7.75 -42.19
CA SER A 212 35.31 -8.60 -43.37
C SER A 212 34.07 -8.10 -44.10
N GLY A 213 34.13 -8.03 -45.43
CA GLY A 213 32.94 -7.83 -46.27
C GLY A 213 31.97 -9.01 -46.14
N GLU A 214 30.68 -8.73 -46.39
CA GLU A 214 29.53 -9.64 -46.22
C GLU A 214 29.37 -10.20 -44.80
N LEU A 215 28.93 -9.35 -43.86
CA LEU A 215 28.72 -9.72 -42.47
C LEU A 215 27.34 -9.32 -41.95
N ASP A 216 26.59 -10.31 -41.44
CA ASP A 216 25.39 -10.07 -40.65
C ASP A 216 25.76 -9.79 -39.19
N VAL A 217 25.38 -8.61 -38.71
CA VAL A 217 25.64 -8.19 -37.32
C VAL A 217 24.32 -8.02 -36.58
N ALA A 218 24.26 -8.58 -35.36
CA ALA A 218 23.22 -8.34 -34.40
C ALA A 218 23.81 -7.62 -33.17
N LEU A 219 23.34 -6.41 -32.92
CA LEU A 219 23.70 -5.60 -31.75
C LEU A 219 22.53 -5.57 -30.76
N GLU A 220 22.82 -5.80 -29.49
CA GLU A 220 21.90 -5.62 -28.38
C GLU A 220 22.07 -4.22 -27.81
N VAL A 221 21.03 -3.39 -27.93
CA VAL A 221 20.99 -2.04 -27.39
C VAL A 221 20.13 -2.05 -26.14
N SER A 222 20.76 -1.84 -24.99
CA SER A 222 20.10 -1.94 -23.68
C SER A 222 20.13 -0.60 -22.94
N TYR A 223 19.03 -0.23 -22.30
CA TYR A 223 18.89 1.08 -21.64
C TYR A 223 17.82 1.07 -20.55
N LEU A 224 17.94 1.99 -19.59
CA LEU A 224 16.92 2.22 -18.57
C LEU A 224 15.88 3.23 -19.04
N ILE A 225 14.62 2.93 -18.82
CA ILE A 225 13.49 3.81 -19.14
C ILE A 225 12.60 4.01 -17.91
N SER A 226 12.18 5.25 -17.66
CA SER A 226 11.35 5.62 -16.51
C SER A 226 9.84 5.55 -16.82
N ASN A 227 8.99 5.95 -15.88
CA ASN A 227 7.53 5.94 -15.99
C ASN A 227 6.92 4.54 -16.22
N CYS A 228 7.56 3.52 -15.67
CA CYS A 228 7.00 2.18 -15.59
C CYS A 228 7.44 1.52 -14.28
N PHE A 229 6.60 0.64 -13.76
CA PHE A 229 6.89 -0.09 -12.52
C PHE A 229 6.10 -1.39 -12.48
N TRP A 230 6.44 -2.25 -11.52
CA TRP A 230 5.61 -3.39 -11.17
C TRP A 230 5.36 -3.52 -9.65
N SER A 231 4.34 -4.27 -9.28
CA SER A 231 4.02 -4.62 -7.90
C SER A 231 3.51 -6.05 -7.78
N ALA A 232 3.72 -6.69 -6.62
CA ALA A 232 3.17 -8.01 -6.30
C ALA A 232 1.65 -7.96 -6.09
N SER A 233 0.95 -9.04 -6.43
CA SER A 233 -0.47 -9.27 -6.13
C SER A 233 -0.77 -10.77 -6.10
N TYR A 234 -1.74 -11.20 -5.31
CA TYR A 234 -2.02 -12.61 -5.08
C TYR A 234 -3.50 -12.94 -5.18
N ASP A 235 -3.79 -14.17 -5.62
CA ASP A 235 -5.07 -14.83 -5.39
C ASP A 235 -4.82 -16.06 -4.50
N PHE A 236 -5.49 -16.14 -3.36
CA PHE A 236 -5.48 -17.31 -2.48
C PHE A 236 -6.80 -18.05 -2.59
N ARG A 237 -6.75 -19.35 -2.92
CA ARG A 237 -7.91 -20.19 -3.14
C ARG A 237 -7.89 -21.37 -2.20
N VAL A 238 -9.02 -21.63 -1.54
CA VAL A 238 -9.24 -22.82 -0.73
C VAL A 238 -10.40 -23.61 -1.33
N SER A 239 -10.19 -24.91 -1.56
CA SER A 239 -11.23 -25.84 -1.99
C SER A 239 -11.56 -26.84 -0.88
N SER A 240 -12.84 -26.93 -0.51
CA SER A 240 -13.36 -27.84 0.52
C SER A 240 -13.81 -29.20 -0.01
N ALA A 241 -13.42 -29.55 -1.24
CA ALA A 241 -13.99 -30.65 -2.03
C ALA A 241 -13.82 -32.05 -1.40
N GLU A 242 -12.85 -32.27 -0.51
CA GLU A 242 -12.68 -33.53 0.19
C GLU A 242 -12.59 -33.32 1.69
N ALA A 243 -13.36 -34.11 2.44
CA ALA A 243 -13.56 -34.00 3.89
C ALA A 243 -12.27 -34.06 4.73
N ASN A 244 -11.13 -34.46 4.14
CA ASN A 244 -9.86 -34.64 4.84
C ASN A 244 -8.63 -33.94 4.20
N GLN A 245 -8.78 -33.23 3.06
CA GLN A 245 -7.65 -32.50 2.44
C GLN A 245 -8.16 -31.23 1.76
N GLN A 246 -8.20 -30.13 2.52
CA GLN A 246 -8.41 -28.81 1.95
C GLN A 246 -7.18 -28.45 1.10
N GLN A 247 -7.38 -28.42 -0.22
CA GLN A 247 -6.34 -27.96 -1.14
C GLN A 247 -6.32 -26.44 -1.09
N THR A 248 -5.16 -25.85 -0.75
CA THR A 248 -4.96 -24.41 -0.83
C THR A 248 -3.91 -24.07 -1.87
N GLN A 249 -4.20 -23.03 -2.62
CA GLN A 249 -3.38 -22.59 -3.72
C GLN A 249 -3.21 -21.08 -3.65
N LEU A 250 -1.96 -20.62 -3.75
CA LEU A 250 -1.61 -19.22 -3.88
C LEU A 250 -1.11 -18.99 -5.30
N THR A 251 -1.83 -18.20 -6.08
CA THR A 251 -1.32 -17.70 -7.37
C THR A 251 -0.65 -16.35 -7.17
N TYR A 252 0.61 -16.26 -7.55
CA TYR A 252 1.42 -15.05 -7.46
C TYR A 252 1.47 -14.34 -8.81
N TYR A 253 1.05 -13.07 -8.82
CA TYR A 253 1.06 -12.19 -9.97
C TYR A 253 2.01 -11.01 -9.81
N GLY A 254 2.57 -10.58 -10.94
CA GLY A 254 3.15 -9.25 -11.10
C GLY A 254 2.18 -8.33 -11.82
N ILE A 255 1.94 -7.15 -11.28
CA ILE A 255 1.12 -6.10 -11.91
C ILE A 255 2.08 -5.07 -12.50
N ILE A 256 2.19 -5.02 -13.83
CA ILE A 256 3.06 -4.11 -14.56
C ILE A 256 2.23 -2.90 -15.02
N VAL A 257 2.76 -1.69 -14.83
CA VAL A 257 2.18 -0.45 -15.34
C VAL A 257 3.23 0.24 -16.22
N ASN A 258 2.89 0.48 -17.49
CA ASN A 258 3.77 1.12 -18.46
C ASN A 258 3.20 2.47 -18.93
N LYS A 259 3.93 3.56 -18.69
CA LYS A 259 3.69 4.93 -19.21
C LYS A 259 4.96 5.49 -19.86
N SER A 260 5.86 4.61 -20.30
CA SER A 260 7.18 4.96 -20.81
C SER A 260 7.19 5.54 -22.23
N GLN A 261 6.04 5.67 -22.88
CA GLN A 261 5.85 5.97 -24.31
C GLN A 261 6.43 4.94 -25.28
N GLU A 262 6.90 3.79 -24.79
CA GLU A 262 7.30 2.65 -25.62
C GLU A 262 6.34 1.48 -25.42
N ASN A 263 5.80 0.96 -26.53
CA ASN A 263 5.01 -0.26 -26.51
C ASN A 263 5.95 -1.47 -26.52
N TRP A 264 5.81 -2.35 -25.54
CA TRP A 264 6.61 -3.57 -25.43
C TRP A 264 5.84 -4.71 -26.10
N LEU A 265 6.07 -4.90 -27.40
CA LEU A 265 5.33 -5.87 -28.22
C LEU A 265 6.06 -7.23 -28.21
N ASP A 266 5.34 -8.30 -27.85
CA ASP A 266 5.87 -9.68 -27.83
C ASP A 266 7.25 -9.84 -27.15
N ALA A 267 7.44 -9.17 -26.01
CA ALA A 267 8.72 -9.17 -25.30
C ALA A 267 8.79 -10.27 -24.22
N ASN A 268 10.01 -10.73 -23.93
CA ASN A 268 10.29 -11.55 -22.75
C ASN A 268 10.38 -10.64 -21.52
N PHE A 269 9.71 -10.99 -20.43
CA PHE A 269 9.66 -10.17 -19.22
C PHE A 269 10.40 -10.83 -18.04
N SER A 270 11.11 -10.00 -17.29
CA SER A 270 11.60 -10.33 -15.96
C SER A 270 11.16 -9.24 -14.98
N LEU A 271 10.76 -9.61 -13.77
CA LEU A 271 10.38 -8.67 -12.72
C LEU A 271 11.44 -8.70 -11.62
N SER A 272 11.98 -7.54 -11.26
CA SER A 272 13.08 -7.45 -10.30
C SER A 272 12.76 -6.47 -9.17
N THR A 273 13.10 -6.86 -7.94
CA THR A 273 13.04 -5.98 -6.76
C THR A 273 14.31 -5.15 -6.56
N ALA A 274 15.30 -5.28 -7.46
CA ALA A 274 16.51 -4.48 -7.40
C ALA A 274 16.18 -3.00 -7.43
N LYS A 275 17.01 -2.20 -6.75
CA LYS A 275 17.02 -0.73 -6.87
C LYS A 275 18.35 -0.29 -7.50
N PRO A 276 18.48 -0.33 -8.84
CA PRO A 276 19.70 0.11 -9.52
C PRO A 276 20.10 1.56 -9.18
N SER A 277 19.15 2.38 -8.74
CA SER A 277 19.35 3.78 -8.34
C SER A 277 20.00 3.96 -6.97
N LEU A 278 20.07 2.92 -6.14
CA LEU A 278 20.74 2.99 -4.84
C LEU A 278 22.25 2.83 -5.06
N GLY A 279 22.95 3.96 -5.27
CA GLY A 279 24.39 3.97 -5.54
C GLY A 279 25.20 3.17 -4.49
N GLY A 280 26.23 2.45 -4.95
CA GLY A 280 27.05 1.59 -4.10
C GLY A 280 28.00 2.33 -3.14
N THR A 281 28.03 3.66 -3.17
CA THR A 281 28.92 4.46 -2.32
C THR A 281 28.22 4.74 -0.99
N PRO A 282 28.77 4.29 0.15
CA PRO A 282 28.22 4.63 1.45
C PRO A 282 28.21 6.15 1.63
N PRO A 283 27.14 6.75 2.20
CA PRO A 283 27.13 8.17 2.50
C PRO A 283 28.28 8.50 3.45
N LYS A 284 28.99 9.61 3.18
CA LYS A 284 30.05 10.07 4.07
C LYS A 284 29.41 10.52 5.39
N LEU A 285 29.79 9.88 6.49
CA LEU A 285 29.38 10.30 7.83
C LEU A 285 30.13 11.60 8.19
N ASN A 286 29.39 12.69 8.41
CA ASN A 286 29.98 13.93 8.90
C ASN A 286 30.36 13.78 10.39
N THR A 287 31.48 14.40 10.78
CA THR A 287 31.87 14.47 12.19
C THR A 287 30.88 15.32 12.99
N LEU A 288 30.29 14.74 14.04
CA LEU A 288 29.54 15.49 15.04
C LEU A 288 30.53 16.23 15.95
N ASN A 289 30.71 17.53 15.70
CA ASN A 289 31.47 18.39 16.59
C ASN A 289 30.53 18.90 17.70
N ILE A 290 30.93 18.72 18.96
CA ILE A 290 30.29 19.37 20.11
C ILE A 290 31.02 20.69 20.38
N ASP A 291 30.31 21.81 20.31
CA ASP A 291 30.80 23.12 20.71
C ASP A 291 29.83 23.70 21.74
N TYR A 292 30.31 24.58 22.60
CA TYR A 292 29.44 25.31 23.53
C TYR A 292 28.45 26.16 22.74
N TYR A 293 27.20 26.22 23.19
CA TYR A 293 26.20 27.13 22.63
C TYR A 293 26.71 28.57 22.73
N LYS A 294 27.17 29.12 21.60
CA LYS A 294 27.51 30.54 21.46
C LYS A 294 26.26 31.25 20.96
N PRO A 295 25.57 32.05 21.81
CA PRO A 295 24.47 32.87 21.32
C PRO A 295 24.99 33.77 20.19
N LEU A 296 24.25 33.80 19.08
CA LEU A 296 24.54 34.72 17.98
C LEU A 296 24.50 36.15 18.54
N VAL A 297 25.67 36.76 18.70
CA VAL A 297 25.76 38.21 18.89
C VAL A 297 25.48 38.81 17.53
N ILE A 298 24.21 39.11 17.28
CA ILE A 298 23.83 39.96 16.15
C ILE A 298 24.32 41.36 16.53
N ASP A 299 25.50 41.76 16.05
CA ASP A 299 25.95 43.14 16.16
C ASP A 299 25.06 44.00 15.26
N SER A 300 24.04 44.61 15.86
CA SER A 300 23.06 45.44 15.18
C SER A 300 23.62 46.78 14.68
N LYS A 301 24.95 46.98 14.66
CA LYS A 301 25.59 48.24 14.24
C LYS A 301 26.25 48.22 12.86
N GLN A 302 26.14 47.15 12.08
CA GLN A 302 26.68 47.12 10.71
C GLN A 302 25.71 46.60 9.66
N ILE A 303 24.48 47.12 9.64
CA ILE A 303 23.67 47.08 8.42
C ILE A 303 23.73 48.49 7.80
N PRO A 304 24.43 48.68 6.67
CA PRO A 304 24.34 49.91 5.91
C PRO A 304 22.87 50.16 5.55
N LYS A 305 22.32 51.28 6.02
CA LYS A 305 20.98 51.74 5.62
C LYS A 305 21.07 52.36 4.23
N THR A 306 21.13 51.54 3.19
CA THR A 306 20.72 51.95 1.84
C THR A 306 20.56 50.74 0.94
N GLU A 307 19.41 50.71 0.25
CA GLU A 307 19.03 49.81 -0.85
C GLU A 307 18.57 48.39 -0.47
N LEU A 308 17.35 48.30 0.10
CA LEU A 308 16.48 47.14 -0.12
C LEU A 308 15.00 47.55 -0.10
N THR A 309 14.62 48.38 -1.07
CA THR A 309 13.27 48.51 -1.64
C THR A 309 13.52 48.30 -3.14
N ASP A 310 13.22 47.21 -3.81
CA ASP A 310 12.02 46.37 -3.80
C ASP A 310 12.41 44.97 -4.29
N SER A 311 12.03 43.87 -3.61
CA SER A 311 11.90 42.54 -4.29
C SER A 311 11.33 41.41 -3.42
N ILE A 312 11.14 41.53 -2.11
CA ILE A 312 10.66 40.39 -1.30
C ILE A 312 9.50 40.83 -0.41
N ALA A 313 8.34 41.00 -1.04
CA ALA A 313 7.05 41.04 -0.38
C ALA A 313 6.09 40.07 -1.09
N SER A 314 6.44 38.78 -1.08
CA SER A 314 5.44 37.72 -0.97
C SER A 314 6.15 36.43 -0.56
N THR A 315 5.43 35.62 0.21
CA THR A 315 5.84 34.36 0.83
C THR A 315 6.36 34.50 2.25
N THR A 316 5.62 33.85 3.16
CA THR A 316 5.83 33.68 4.61
C THR A 316 5.34 34.79 5.54
N SER A 317 4.05 34.73 5.88
CA SER A 317 3.61 34.72 7.28
C SER A 317 2.10 34.45 7.33
N LYS A 318 1.73 33.25 7.77
CA LYS A 318 0.75 33.00 8.84
C LYS A 318 0.32 31.53 8.85
N PHE A 319 0.99 30.72 9.67
CA PHE A 319 0.41 29.55 10.32
C PHE A 319 1.02 29.39 11.71
N ALA A 320 0.19 29.63 12.74
CA ALA A 320 0.20 29.18 14.13
C ALA A 320 -0.77 30.15 14.87
N VAL A 321 -1.88 29.76 15.50
CA VAL A 321 -2.05 28.78 16.59
C VAL A 321 -3.51 28.24 16.64
N MET A 322 -3.62 27.02 17.17
CA MET A 322 -4.70 26.07 17.49
C MET A 322 -6.11 26.56 17.92
N HIS A 323 -7.19 25.83 17.55
CA HIS A 323 -7.88 24.83 18.41
C HIS A 323 -8.93 23.98 17.63
N GLU A 324 -9.31 22.87 18.29
CA GLU A 324 -10.02 21.63 17.89
C GLU A 324 -11.39 21.74 17.19
N SER A 325 -11.75 20.75 16.34
CA SER A 325 -12.77 19.70 16.61
C SER A 325 -13.21 18.87 15.36
N THR A 326 -13.03 17.54 15.48
CA THR A 326 -13.84 16.38 14.98
C THR A 326 -14.08 16.06 13.48
N PRO A 327 -14.32 14.76 13.15
CA PRO A 327 -13.72 14.10 11.99
C PRO A 327 -14.72 13.58 10.93
N THR A 328 -14.27 13.49 9.68
CA THR A 328 -14.82 12.53 8.69
C THR A 328 -13.71 12.15 7.70
N ASP A 329 -13.57 10.83 7.53
CA ASP A 329 -13.01 10.10 6.38
C ASP A 329 -11.61 10.44 5.85
N ARG A 330 -10.66 9.49 6.03
CA ARG A 330 -9.89 8.81 4.96
C ARG A 330 -8.61 8.10 5.42
N TRP A 331 -8.59 6.77 5.28
CA TRP A 331 -7.60 6.00 4.50
C TRP A 331 -6.10 6.21 4.76
N LYS A 332 -5.63 6.37 6.01
CA LYS A 332 -4.18 6.50 6.28
C LYS A 332 -3.56 5.67 7.41
N ASP A 333 -4.28 4.76 8.06
CA ASP A 333 -3.73 4.03 9.23
C ASP A 333 -3.30 2.57 8.97
N VAL A 334 -2.76 2.25 7.79
CA VAL A 334 -2.12 0.93 7.53
C VAL A 334 -0.58 0.99 7.62
N PHE A 335 0.01 2.14 7.90
CA PHE A 335 1.48 2.26 7.99
C PHE A 335 1.92 2.97 9.27
N ARG A 336 1.90 2.26 10.40
CA ARG A 336 2.86 2.44 11.52
C ARG A 336 2.63 1.42 12.64
N SER A 337 3.74 0.96 13.22
CA SER A 337 3.92 -0.19 14.13
C SER A 337 3.85 -1.53 13.39
N PHE A 338 4.87 -2.39 13.33
CA PHE A 338 5.86 -2.76 14.34
C PHE A 338 7.26 -2.83 13.73
N ARG A 339 8.21 -2.11 14.34
CA ARG A 339 9.64 -2.33 14.14
C ARG A 339 10.29 -2.39 15.52
N ALA A 340 10.33 -3.58 16.11
CA ALA A 340 11.29 -3.92 17.14
C ALA A 340 11.30 -5.43 17.40
N LYS A 341 12.51 -6.00 17.37
CA LYS A 341 12.93 -7.29 17.92
C LYS A 341 12.63 -8.56 17.10
N SER A 342 13.58 -8.87 16.22
CA SER A 342 14.16 -10.22 16.21
C SER A 342 15.65 -10.09 15.84
N LEU A 343 16.49 -10.02 16.86
CA LEU A 343 17.94 -10.13 16.77
C LEU A 343 18.33 -11.15 17.85
N LEU A 344 19.17 -12.10 17.44
CA LEU A 344 19.86 -13.13 18.23
C LEU A 344 19.11 -14.46 18.40
N ALA A 345 19.40 -15.41 17.51
CA ALA A 345 20.27 -16.56 17.82
C ALA A 345 20.31 -17.53 16.61
N HIS A 346 21.45 -17.65 15.94
CA HIS A 346 21.80 -18.84 15.16
C HIS A 346 23.25 -19.19 15.44
N ASP A 347 23.44 -20.41 15.92
CA ASP A 347 24.69 -21.08 16.25
C ASP A 347 25.20 -21.79 14.98
N PRO A 348 26.45 -21.57 14.52
CA PRO A 348 26.92 -22.14 13.26
C PRO A 348 27.83 -23.35 13.52
N THR A 349 27.36 -24.56 13.24
CA THR A 349 28.25 -25.72 13.03
C THR A 349 27.61 -26.74 12.08
N ILE A 350 27.86 -26.64 10.77
CA ILE A 350 27.88 -27.82 9.89
C ILE A 350 29.01 -27.65 8.87
N GLU A 351 29.85 -28.68 8.84
CA GLU A 351 31.10 -28.84 8.11
C GLU A 351 30.92 -28.94 6.59
N ASP A 352 31.83 -28.30 5.87
CA ASP A 352 32.05 -28.45 4.43
C ASP A 352 32.41 -29.90 4.08
N LYS A 353 31.74 -30.45 3.07
CA LYS A 353 32.23 -31.61 2.32
C LYS A 353 32.16 -31.32 0.84
N ASP A 354 33.36 -31.29 0.25
CA ASP A 354 33.64 -31.16 -1.17
C ASP A 354 32.90 -32.23 -1.99
N ALA A 355 32.17 -31.78 -3.01
CA ALA A 355 31.67 -32.62 -4.09
C ALA A 355 32.09 -31.99 -5.42
N GLU A 356 33.16 -32.57 -5.97
CA GLU A 356 33.68 -32.37 -7.32
C GLU A 356 32.58 -32.71 -8.35
N PHE A 357 32.29 -31.81 -9.30
CA PHE A 357 31.36 -32.09 -10.39
C PHE A 357 31.89 -31.63 -11.75
N ASP A 358 31.70 -32.54 -12.69
CA ASP A 358 32.34 -32.75 -13.99
C ASP A 358 31.92 -31.70 -15.05
N GLU A 359 32.90 -30.99 -15.61
CA GLU A 359 32.75 -30.13 -16.78
C GLU A 359 32.67 -31.00 -18.04
N THR A 360 31.47 -31.23 -18.56
CA THR A 360 31.21 -31.26 -20.03
C THR A 360 29.74 -31.56 -20.34
N LYS A 361 28.97 -30.51 -20.66
CA LYS A 361 27.92 -30.53 -21.70
C LYS A 361 27.40 -29.11 -21.91
N VAL A 362 27.93 -28.49 -22.95
CA VAL A 362 27.49 -27.22 -23.51
C VAL A 362 26.05 -27.37 -24.00
N ASN A 363 25.13 -26.61 -23.41
CA ASN A 363 23.89 -26.23 -24.06
C ASN A 363 23.71 -24.71 -23.88
N ILE A 364 23.64 -24.00 -24.99
CA ILE A 364 23.61 -22.54 -25.07
C ILE A 364 22.20 -22.08 -24.67
N LEU A 365 21.99 -21.94 -23.36
CA LEU A 365 20.87 -21.26 -22.71
C LEU A 365 21.20 -21.12 -21.21
N ALA A 366 22.33 -20.48 -20.92
CA ALA A 366 22.75 -20.21 -19.55
C ALA A 366 22.87 -18.71 -19.31
N SER A 367 22.06 -18.25 -18.36
CA SER A 367 22.41 -17.25 -17.36
C SER A 367 22.60 -15.80 -17.82
N LYS A 368 21.48 -15.07 -17.88
CA LYS A 368 21.38 -13.74 -17.24
C LYS A 368 20.69 -13.90 -15.87
N THR A 369 21.16 -14.83 -15.04
CA THR A 369 20.92 -14.82 -13.60
C THR A 369 22.22 -14.46 -12.92
N ALA A 370 22.63 -13.20 -13.08
CA ALA A 370 23.39 -12.57 -12.03
C ALA A 370 22.41 -12.39 -10.86
N ALA A 371 22.39 -13.35 -9.95
CA ALA A 371 21.88 -13.12 -8.61
C ALA A 371 22.73 -11.99 -8.00
N SER A 372 22.25 -10.75 -8.13
CA SER A 372 22.69 -9.69 -7.23
C SER A 372 22.34 -10.17 -5.83
N MET A 373 23.32 -10.23 -4.93
CA MET A 373 23.20 -10.74 -3.56
C MET A 373 22.14 -10.00 -2.69
N SER A 374 21.32 -9.13 -3.27
CA SER A 374 20.32 -8.31 -2.58
C SER A 374 18.99 -8.12 -3.35
N SER A 375 18.82 -8.73 -4.53
CA SER A 375 17.59 -8.56 -5.32
C SER A 375 16.97 -9.88 -5.79
N ILE A 376 15.64 -9.91 -5.81
CA ILE A 376 14.84 -11.06 -6.24
C ILE A 376 14.38 -10.80 -7.67
N SER A 377 14.60 -11.77 -8.56
CA SER A 377 14.18 -11.70 -9.96
C SER A 377 13.21 -12.85 -10.29
N PHE A 378 12.15 -12.52 -11.03
CA PHE A 378 11.10 -13.43 -11.48
C PHE A 378 11.03 -13.41 -13.00
N VAL A 379 11.37 -14.53 -13.64
CA VAL A 379 11.23 -14.68 -15.09
C VAL A 379 9.78 -15.00 -15.41
N ILE A 380 9.15 -14.23 -16.31
CA ILE A 380 7.80 -14.48 -16.77
C ILE A 380 7.87 -15.46 -17.95
N PRO A 381 7.32 -16.68 -17.83
CA PRO A 381 7.54 -17.74 -18.83
C PRO A 381 6.98 -17.42 -20.22
N ARG A 382 5.94 -16.58 -20.29
CA ARG A 382 5.23 -16.27 -21.52
C ARG A 382 5.58 -14.86 -22.01
N ARG A 383 5.93 -14.76 -23.30
CA ARG A 383 5.98 -13.47 -24.01
C ARG A 383 4.64 -12.75 -23.94
N SER A 384 4.71 -11.44 -23.76
CA SER A 384 3.53 -10.60 -23.56
C SER A 384 3.65 -9.29 -24.31
N THR A 385 2.51 -8.65 -24.57
CA THR A 385 2.45 -7.30 -25.13
C THR A 385 1.94 -6.35 -24.06
N ILE A 386 2.70 -5.28 -23.77
CA ILE A 386 2.36 -4.25 -22.78
C ILE A 386 2.49 -2.88 -23.43
N ASP A 387 1.35 -2.29 -23.79
CA ASP A 387 1.27 -0.95 -24.34
C ASP A 387 1.59 0.12 -23.29
N SER A 388 2.16 1.24 -23.72
CA SER A 388 2.36 2.41 -22.87
C SER A 388 1.07 3.23 -22.69
N ASN A 389 0.02 2.61 -22.14
CA ASN A 389 -1.28 3.23 -21.90
C ASN A 389 -1.58 3.49 -20.41
N GLY A 390 -0.65 3.14 -19.52
CA GLY A 390 -0.79 3.29 -18.08
C GLY A 390 -1.79 2.36 -17.40
N LYS A 391 -2.38 1.41 -18.12
CA LYS A 391 -3.30 0.42 -17.55
C LYS A 391 -2.49 -0.71 -16.86
N PRO A 392 -2.96 -1.23 -15.72
CA PRO A 392 -2.34 -2.39 -15.08
C PRO A 392 -2.42 -3.63 -15.97
N HIS A 393 -1.28 -4.30 -16.18
CA HIS A 393 -1.18 -5.57 -16.88
C HIS A 393 -0.75 -6.67 -15.90
N LYS A 394 -1.59 -7.69 -15.73
CA LYS A 394 -1.36 -8.80 -14.79
C LYS A 394 -0.63 -9.93 -15.50
N VAL A 395 0.55 -10.30 -15.00
CA VAL A 395 1.33 -11.48 -15.44
C VAL A 395 1.45 -12.49 -14.30
N THR A 396 1.44 -13.77 -14.63
CA THR A 396 1.61 -14.84 -13.61
C THR A 396 3.10 -15.08 -13.38
N ILE A 397 3.52 -14.95 -12.12
CA ILE A 397 4.88 -15.30 -11.67
C ILE A 397 4.93 -16.79 -11.36
N GLY A 398 3.94 -17.31 -10.63
CA GLY A 398 3.89 -18.72 -10.26
C GLY A 398 2.59 -19.11 -9.56
N VAL A 399 2.39 -20.41 -9.43
CA VAL A 399 1.30 -21.02 -8.68
C VAL A 399 1.93 -21.93 -7.65
N LEU A 400 1.53 -21.77 -6.39
CA LEU A 400 2.06 -22.50 -5.25
C LEU A 400 0.93 -23.27 -4.58
N ASP A 401 1.11 -24.58 -4.43
CA ASP A 401 0.25 -25.37 -3.56
C ASP A 401 0.82 -25.29 -2.15
N LEU A 402 0.03 -24.75 -1.22
CA LEU A 402 0.51 -24.46 0.12
C LEU A 402 -0.14 -25.41 1.12
N PRO A 403 0.63 -26.09 1.98
CA PRO A 403 0.04 -26.81 3.10
C PRO A 403 -0.51 -25.79 4.11
N SER A 404 -1.81 -25.83 4.38
CA SER A 404 -2.47 -24.90 5.30
C SER A 404 -3.17 -25.63 6.44
N THR A 405 -3.14 -25.00 7.61
CA THR A 405 -3.93 -25.38 8.79
C THR A 405 -5.03 -24.35 9.00
N PHE A 406 -6.20 -24.80 9.45
CA PHE A 406 -7.37 -23.95 9.57
C PHE A 406 -7.75 -23.79 11.04
N THR A 407 -7.91 -22.54 11.47
CA THR A 407 -8.26 -22.21 12.85
C THR A 407 -9.35 -21.14 12.86
N HIS A 408 -10.16 -21.12 13.91
CA HIS A 408 -11.17 -20.09 14.13
C HIS A 408 -10.72 -19.16 15.25
N THR A 409 -10.91 -17.87 15.06
CA THR A 409 -10.69 -16.85 16.09
C THR A 409 -12.03 -16.26 16.51
N VAL A 410 -12.25 -16.14 17.82
CA VAL A 410 -13.44 -15.54 18.43
C VAL A 410 -13.00 -14.43 19.39
N VAL A 411 -13.57 -13.23 19.21
CA VAL A 411 -13.33 -12.08 20.10
C VAL A 411 -14.69 -11.54 20.55
N PRO A 412 -15.33 -12.21 21.52
CA PRO A 412 -16.78 -12.18 21.66
C PRO A 412 -17.32 -10.84 22.18
N LYS A 413 -16.50 -10.07 22.93
CA LYS A 413 -16.81 -8.69 23.32
C LYS A 413 -16.91 -7.73 22.12
N ILE A 414 -16.15 -7.98 21.06
CA ILE A 414 -16.11 -7.14 19.85
C ILE A 414 -17.12 -7.64 18.82
N SER A 415 -17.21 -8.96 18.61
CA SER A 415 -18.06 -9.57 17.60
C SER A 415 -18.50 -10.98 18.02
N PRO A 416 -19.80 -11.31 17.96
CA PRO A 416 -20.33 -12.64 18.27
C PRO A 416 -20.18 -13.60 17.07
N HIS A 417 -19.09 -13.49 16.32
CA HIS A 417 -18.81 -14.32 15.16
C HIS A 417 -17.46 -15.01 15.29
N ALA A 418 -17.37 -16.23 14.77
CA ALA A 418 -16.12 -16.93 14.57
C ALA A 418 -15.53 -16.56 13.20
N TYR A 419 -14.25 -16.21 13.18
CA TYR A 419 -13.51 -15.85 11.98
C TYR A 419 -12.57 -16.98 11.60
N LEU A 420 -12.76 -17.54 10.41
CA LEU A 420 -11.90 -18.61 9.89
C LEU A 420 -10.60 -18.00 9.34
N LYS A 421 -9.49 -18.68 9.61
CA LYS A 421 -8.15 -18.29 9.18
C LYS A 421 -7.42 -19.51 8.64
N ALA A 422 -6.72 -19.35 7.52
CA ALA A 422 -5.73 -20.31 7.05
C ALA A 422 -4.34 -19.84 7.48
N SER A 423 -3.61 -20.69 8.19
CA SER A 423 -2.20 -20.50 8.50
C SER A 423 -1.36 -21.41 7.62
N THR A 424 -0.41 -20.83 6.90
CA THR A 424 0.31 -21.51 5.82
C THR A 424 1.79 -21.14 5.83
N VAL A 425 2.60 -21.94 5.15
CA VAL A 425 4.06 -21.72 5.04
C VAL A 425 4.41 -21.31 3.62
N ASN A 426 5.34 -20.38 3.45
CA ASN A 426 5.94 -20.12 2.14
C ASN A 426 6.87 -21.28 1.76
N THR A 427 6.38 -22.16 0.88
CA THR A 427 7.11 -23.33 0.36
C THR A 427 7.84 -23.06 -0.97
N SER A 428 7.82 -21.82 -1.46
CA SER A 428 8.52 -21.47 -2.69
C SER A 428 10.04 -21.33 -2.50
N ASP A 429 10.78 -21.26 -3.60
CA ASP A 429 12.23 -21.05 -3.61
C ASP A 429 12.64 -19.58 -3.40
N LYS A 430 11.66 -18.68 -3.23
CA LYS A 430 11.87 -17.22 -3.09
C LYS A 430 10.98 -16.64 -2.00
N GLN A 431 11.35 -15.44 -1.55
CA GLN A 431 10.50 -14.65 -0.66
C GLN A 431 9.23 -14.21 -1.41
N LEU A 432 8.07 -14.34 -0.77
CA LEU A 432 6.83 -13.69 -1.23
C LEU A 432 6.88 -12.21 -0.83
N LEU A 433 6.70 -11.34 -1.81
CA LEU A 433 6.77 -9.91 -1.58
C LEU A 433 5.47 -9.38 -0.98
N ALA A 434 5.56 -8.35 -0.15
CA ALA A 434 4.39 -7.68 0.38
C ALA A 434 3.43 -7.24 -0.75
N GLY A 435 2.14 -7.55 -0.62
CA GLY A 435 1.16 -7.25 -1.65
C GLY A 435 -0.27 -7.63 -1.29
N PRO A 436 -1.26 -7.07 -2.00
CA PRO A 436 -2.67 -7.37 -1.79
C PRO A 436 -3.01 -8.80 -2.23
N VAL A 437 -3.91 -9.42 -1.49
CA VAL A 437 -4.40 -10.79 -1.72
C VAL A 437 -5.91 -10.77 -1.88
N SER A 438 -6.41 -11.37 -2.94
CA SER A 438 -7.83 -11.71 -3.10
C SER A 438 -8.05 -13.13 -2.58
N VAL A 439 -8.92 -13.29 -1.59
CA VAL A 439 -9.17 -14.58 -0.95
C VAL A 439 -10.48 -15.18 -1.46
N PHE A 440 -10.40 -16.45 -1.88
CA PHE A 440 -11.52 -17.22 -2.40
C PHE A 440 -11.68 -18.54 -1.65
N MET A 441 -12.94 -18.93 -1.40
CA MET A 441 -13.30 -20.22 -0.82
C MET A 441 -14.37 -20.86 -1.71
N ASP A 442 -14.14 -22.09 -2.16
CA ASP A 442 -15.04 -22.84 -3.06
C ASP A 442 -15.46 -22.02 -4.29
N ASN A 443 -14.46 -21.39 -4.91
CA ASN A 443 -14.57 -20.48 -6.07
C ASN A 443 -15.37 -19.20 -5.84
N ASN A 444 -15.80 -18.90 -4.61
CA ASN A 444 -16.48 -17.67 -4.25
C ASN A 444 -15.49 -16.67 -3.66
N PHE A 445 -15.62 -15.39 -4.02
CA PHE A 445 -14.86 -14.32 -3.41
C PHE A 445 -15.31 -14.12 -1.96
N VAL A 446 -14.35 -14.06 -1.03
CA VAL A 446 -14.61 -13.94 0.41
C VAL A 446 -14.20 -12.56 0.92
N THR A 447 -12.94 -12.19 0.74
CA THR A 447 -12.40 -10.95 1.30
C THR A 447 -11.12 -10.51 0.56
N HIS A 448 -10.76 -9.25 0.75
CA HIS A 448 -9.41 -8.75 0.46
C HIS A 448 -8.56 -8.82 1.72
N SER A 449 -7.28 -9.13 1.54
CA SER A 449 -6.27 -9.09 2.58
C SER A 449 -4.94 -8.61 2.00
N SER A 450 -3.86 -8.74 2.75
CA SER A 450 -2.50 -8.49 2.31
C SER A 450 -1.56 -9.45 3.01
N ILE A 451 -0.50 -9.85 2.32
CA ILE A 451 0.66 -10.44 2.99
C ILE A 451 1.77 -9.41 3.10
N ASP A 452 2.58 -9.55 4.14
CA ASP A 452 3.85 -8.88 4.26
C ASP A 452 4.93 -9.58 3.40
N ASN A 453 6.17 -9.16 3.60
CA ASN A 453 7.33 -9.88 3.09
C ASN A 453 7.49 -11.20 3.86
N VAL A 454 7.19 -12.33 3.21
CA VAL A 454 7.28 -13.67 3.80
C VAL A 454 8.49 -14.40 3.24
N TYR A 455 9.51 -14.65 4.06
CA TYR A 455 10.70 -15.39 3.62
C TYR A 455 10.39 -16.87 3.39
N VAL A 456 11.33 -17.58 2.78
CA VAL A 456 11.21 -19.02 2.57
C VAL A 456 11.09 -19.70 3.94
N CYS A 457 10.16 -20.65 4.05
CA CYS A 457 9.81 -21.37 5.29
C CYS A 457 9.14 -20.53 6.40
N ASP A 458 8.92 -19.22 6.20
CA ASP A 458 8.13 -18.43 7.16
C ASP A 458 6.63 -18.76 7.04
N THR A 459 5.95 -18.68 8.19
CA THR A 459 4.49 -18.82 8.28
C THR A 459 3.79 -17.49 8.08
N PHE A 460 2.63 -17.51 7.45
CA PHE A 460 1.74 -16.37 7.33
C PHE A 460 0.27 -16.80 7.38
N ASP A 461 -0.58 -15.86 7.75
CA ASP A 461 -2.00 -16.09 7.94
C ASP A 461 -2.83 -15.35 6.89
N LEU A 462 -3.91 -15.99 6.42
CA LEU A 462 -4.88 -15.39 5.53
C LEU A 462 -6.30 -15.55 6.10
N PRO A 463 -7.07 -14.45 6.23
CA PRO A 463 -8.44 -14.50 6.71
C PRO A 463 -9.37 -15.08 5.63
N LEU A 464 -10.26 -15.99 6.04
CA LEU A 464 -11.28 -16.63 5.20
C LEU A 464 -12.70 -16.18 5.59
N GLY A 465 -12.81 -15.03 6.24
CA GLY A 465 -14.10 -14.45 6.60
C GLY A 465 -14.75 -15.09 7.82
N THR A 466 -16.04 -14.80 8.02
CA THR A 466 -16.83 -15.36 9.12
C THR A 466 -17.36 -16.74 8.77
N ASP A 467 -17.39 -17.63 9.75
CA ASP A 467 -17.93 -18.99 9.60
C ASP A 467 -19.19 -19.15 10.46
N ALA A 468 -20.35 -19.00 9.82
CA ALA A 468 -21.65 -19.13 10.48
C ALA A 468 -21.93 -20.52 11.06
N SER A 469 -21.12 -21.53 10.70
CA SER A 469 -21.22 -22.89 11.24
C SER A 469 -20.64 -23.00 12.64
N VAL A 470 -19.96 -21.98 13.15
CA VAL A 470 -19.47 -21.92 14.52
C VAL A 470 -20.27 -20.84 15.25
N LYS A 471 -21.21 -21.27 16.09
CA LYS A 471 -22.09 -20.35 16.81
C LYS A 471 -21.38 -19.84 18.05
N VAL A 472 -21.41 -18.53 18.26
CA VAL A 472 -20.85 -17.86 19.42
C VAL A 472 -21.98 -17.11 20.14
N GLU A 473 -22.11 -17.32 21.44
CA GLU A 473 -23.03 -16.62 22.31
C GLU A 473 -22.24 -15.94 23.44
N TYR A 474 -22.25 -14.60 23.45
CA TYR A 474 -21.61 -13.78 24.48
C TYR A 474 -22.65 -13.36 25.52
N LYS A 475 -22.62 -13.97 26.72
CA LYS A 475 -23.64 -13.69 27.76
C LYS A 475 -23.38 -12.33 28.43
N PRO A 476 -24.43 -11.62 28.88
CA PRO A 476 -24.26 -10.37 29.63
C PRO A 476 -23.38 -10.54 30.86
N VAL A 477 -22.43 -9.62 31.05
CA VAL A 477 -21.53 -9.60 32.21
C VAL A 477 -22.34 -9.36 33.49
N LYS A 478 -22.18 -10.25 34.47
CA LYS A 478 -22.78 -10.12 35.80
C LYS A 478 -21.76 -9.50 36.74
N LYS A 479 -22.15 -8.42 37.43
CA LYS A 479 -21.32 -7.74 38.42
C LYS A 479 -21.93 -7.90 39.80
N MET A 480 -21.11 -8.32 40.76
CA MET A 480 -21.50 -8.47 42.16
C MET A 480 -20.60 -7.59 43.00
N VAL A 481 -21.18 -6.59 43.67
CA VAL A 481 -20.45 -5.74 44.61
C VAL A 481 -20.56 -6.35 45.99
N ASP A 482 -19.44 -6.75 46.57
CA ASP A 482 -19.43 -7.28 47.93
C ASP A 482 -19.51 -6.12 48.93
N THR A 483 -20.58 -6.12 49.74
CA THR A 483 -20.80 -5.12 50.79
C THR A 483 -20.37 -5.70 52.13
N GLN A 484 -19.09 -6.04 52.27
CA GLN A 484 -18.55 -6.48 53.56
C GLN A 484 -18.52 -5.31 54.56
N GLY A 485 -19.58 -5.20 55.36
CA GLY A 485 -19.66 -4.41 56.60
C GLY A 485 -19.56 -2.89 56.45
N LEU A 486 -20.23 -2.15 57.34
CA LEU A 486 -20.27 -0.68 57.38
C LEU A 486 -18.91 0.03 57.64
N ILE A 487 -17.78 -0.69 57.61
CA ILE A 487 -16.44 -0.21 58.02
C ILE A 487 -15.36 -0.40 56.91
N SER A 488 -15.60 -1.20 55.86
CA SER A 488 -14.58 -1.39 54.81
C SER A 488 -14.40 -0.14 53.93
N LYS A 489 -13.17 0.36 53.81
CA LYS A 489 -12.76 1.46 52.92
C LYS A 489 -12.45 1.01 51.49
N ILE A 490 -12.53 -0.29 51.21
CA ILE A 490 -12.20 -0.89 49.92
C ILE A 490 -13.50 -1.32 49.24
N HIS A 491 -13.66 -0.95 47.98
CA HIS A 491 -14.68 -1.45 47.09
C HIS A 491 -14.22 -2.79 46.52
N HIS A 492 -15.06 -3.82 46.60
CA HIS A 492 -14.83 -5.13 45.99
C HIS A 492 -15.92 -5.40 44.96
N GLU A 493 -15.53 -5.56 43.71
CA GLU A 493 -16.42 -5.95 42.61
C GLU A 493 -15.95 -7.28 42.03
N THR A 494 -16.85 -8.25 41.96
CA THR A 494 -16.62 -9.51 41.23
C THR A 494 -17.34 -9.44 39.90
N CYS A 495 -16.59 -9.66 38.83
CA CYS A 495 -17.11 -9.73 37.47
C CYS A 495 -17.15 -11.19 37.04
N HIS A 496 -18.32 -11.62 36.57
CA HIS A 496 -18.54 -12.94 36.00
C HIS A 496 -19.03 -12.81 34.56
N HIS A 497 -18.40 -13.56 33.68
CA HIS A 497 -18.70 -13.62 32.26
C HIS A 497 -18.58 -15.06 31.75
N GLU A 498 -19.34 -15.40 30.72
CA GLU A 498 -19.28 -16.71 30.08
C GLU A 498 -19.57 -16.56 28.58
N THR A 499 -18.63 -17.06 27.77
CA THR A 499 -18.81 -17.21 26.33
C THR A 499 -19.11 -18.66 25.99
N LYS A 500 -20.16 -18.90 25.20
CA LYS A 500 -20.53 -20.24 24.71
C LYS A 500 -20.22 -20.37 23.22
N ILE A 501 -19.60 -21.48 22.84
CA ILE A 501 -19.19 -21.77 21.46
C ILE A 501 -19.72 -23.15 21.07
N VAL A 502 -20.33 -23.26 19.90
CA VAL A 502 -20.88 -24.52 19.39
C VAL A 502 -20.36 -24.78 17.98
N ASN A 503 -19.71 -25.92 17.77
CA ASN A 503 -19.30 -26.38 16.45
C ASN A 503 -20.47 -27.07 15.74
N MET A 504 -21.11 -26.44 14.75
CA MET A 504 -22.21 -27.06 13.99
C MET A 504 -21.73 -27.92 12.81
N LYS A 505 -20.42 -28.04 12.59
CA LYS A 505 -19.84 -28.82 11.49
C LYS A 505 -19.80 -30.31 11.82
N SER A 506 -19.68 -31.13 10.77
CA SER A 506 -19.43 -32.57 10.84
C SER A 506 -17.95 -32.94 11.03
N THR A 507 -17.06 -31.94 11.15
CA THR A 507 -15.62 -32.09 11.33
C THR A 507 -15.16 -31.43 12.62
N GLU A 508 -14.05 -31.90 13.18
CA GLU A 508 -13.41 -31.19 14.29
C GLU A 508 -12.84 -29.85 13.84
N ILE A 509 -12.75 -28.89 14.75
CA ILE A 509 -12.18 -27.56 14.52
C ILE A 509 -11.31 -27.13 15.70
N THR A 510 -10.28 -26.32 15.44
CA THR A 510 -9.53 -25.64 16.49
C THR A 510 -10.01 -24.19 16.61
N VAL A 511 -10.46 -23.80 17.80
CA VAL A 511 -10.96 -22.45 18.09
C VAL A 511 -10.07 -21.76 19.12
N PHE A 512 -9.74 -20.50 18.83
CA PHE A 512 -9.08 -19.56 19.73
C PHE A 512 -10.06 -18.50 20.19
N VAL A 513 -10.20 -18.31 21.51
CA VAL A 513 -11.10 -17.33 22.11
C VAL A 513 -10.29 -16.33 22.91
N TYR A 514 -10.44 -15.04 22.60
CA TYR A 514 -9.74 -13.97 23.28
C TYR A 514 -10.69 -13.16 24.16
N GLU A 515 -10.45 -13.16 25.46
CA GLU A 515 -11.26 -12.43 26.45
C GLU A 515 -10.38 -11.46 27.25
N GLN A 516 -10.90 -10.27 27.54
CA GLN A 516 -10.13 -9.25 28.24
C GLN A 516 -10.15 -9.47 29.75
N VAL A 517 -8.98 -9.40 30.37
CA VAL A 517 -8.84 -9.30 31.83
C VAL A 517 -8.24 -7.92 32.14
N PRO A 518 -8.89 -7.08 32.97
CA PRO A 518 -8.35 -5.77 33.28
C PRO A 518 -6.92 -5.84 33.82
N LEU A 519 -6.06 -4.93 33.36
CA LEU A 519 -4.72 -4.73 33.91
C LEU A 519 -4.66 -3.33 34.53
N SER A 520 -4.23 -3.25 35.78
CA SER A 520 -4.01 -1.96 36.46
C SER A 520 -2.54 -1.55 36.40
N SER A 521 -2.29 -0.27 36.12
CA SER A 521 -0.99 0.38 36.33
C SER A 521 -0.86 1.06 37.70
N ASP A 522 -1.96 1.16 38.46
CA ASP A 522 -1.98 1.73 39.81
C ASP A 522 -1.98 0.60 40.85
N GLU A 523 -1.00 0.62 41.76
CA GLU A 523 -0.84 -0.38 42.83
C GLU A 523 -2.03 -0.44 43.79
N LYS A 524 -2.86 0.62 43.85
CA LYS A 524 -4.07 0.67 44.68
C LYS A 524 -5.27 -0.04 44.07
N ILE A 525 -5.22 -0.35 42.78
CA ILE A 525 -6.27 -1.11 42.10
C ILE A 525 -5.74 -2.53 41.89
N LYS A 526 -6.30 -3.49 42.62
CA LYS A 526 -5.92 -4.90 42.51
C LYS A 526 -6.88 -5.61 41.59
N VAL A 527 -6.33 -6.30 40.60
CA VAL A 527 -7.08 -7.23 39.75
C VAL A 527 -6.60 -8.64 40.05
N LYS A 528 -7.53 -9.56 40.27
CA LYS A 528 -7.22 -10.97 40.49
C LYS A 528 -8.13 -11.84 39.65
N LEU A 529 -7.54 -12.62 38.75
CA LEU A 529 -8.23 -13.68 38.02
C LEU A 529 -8.62 -14.79 39.01
N ILE A 530 -9.89 -15.19 38.98
CA ILE A 530 -10.45 -16.27 39.80
C ILE A 530 -10.66 -17.52 38.94
N THR A 531 -11.33 -17.36 37.80
CA THR A 531 -11.61 -18.43 36.84
C THR A 531 -11.24 -17.94 35.44
N PRO A 532 -10.50 -18.72 34.63
CA PRO A 532 -9.97 -20.04 34.90
C PRO A 532 -8.73 -20.04 35.82
N ASP A 533 -8.45 -21.16 36.48
CA ASP A 533 -7.19 -21.37 37.21
C ASP A 533 -6.07 -21.75 36.23
N LEU A 534 -5.25 -20.76 35.86
CA LEU A 534 -4.14 -20.91 34.91
C LEU A 534 -3.03 -21.87 35.38
N ARG A 535 -3.05 -22.33 36.64
CA ARG A 535 -2.09 -23.35 37.14
C ARG A 535 -2.49 -24.75 36.70
N GLN A 536 -3.75 -24.95 36.31
CA GLN A 536 -4.24 -26.20 35.76
C GLN A 536 -3.82 -26.30 34.29
N LYS A 537 -2.91 -27.23 33.98
CA LYS A 537 -2.39 -27.41 32.61
C LYS A 537 -3.43 -27.98 31.63
N ASP A 538 -4.41 -28.72 32.15
CA ASP A 538 -5.50 -29.34 31.38
C ASP A 538 -6.84 -28.89 31.98
N TYR A 539 -7.31 -27.68 31.60
CA TYR A 539 -8.56 -27.12 32.12
C TYR A 539 -9.77 -27.99 31.73
N ALA A 540 -9.74 -28.52 30.51
CA ALA A 540 -10.59 -29.59 29.99
C ALA A 540 -9.78 -30.43 28.99
N GLN A 541 -10.23 -31.64 28.66
CA GLN A 541 -9.57 -32.47 27.64
C GLN A 541 -9.52 -31.69 26.31
N ASN A 542 -8.35 -31.53 25.73
CA ASN A 542 -8.10 -30.71 24.51
C ASN A 542 -8.32 -29.20 24.67
N CYS A 543 -8.34 -28.68 25.90
CA CYS A 543 -8.42 -27.24 26.20
C CYS A 543 -7.14 -26.74 26.87
N MET A 544 -6.52 -25.74 26.27
CA MET A 544 -5.45 -24.96 26.87
C MET A 544 -5.95 -23.54 27.11
N VAL A 545 -5.60 -22.95 28.26
CA VAL A 545 -5.89 -21.55 28.54
C VAL A 545 -4.65 -20.85 29.10
N THR A 546 -4.33 -19.70 28.53
CA THR A 546 -3.13 -18.92 28.87
C THR A 546 -3.45 -17.44 28.97
N MET A 547 -2.64 -16.70 29.73
CA MET A 547 -2.64 -15.23 29.67
C MET A 547 -1.61 -14.78 28.64
N ASN A 548 -2.00 -13.98 27.65
CA ASN A 548 -1.06 -13.45 26.66
C ASN A 548 -0.30 -12.21 27.17
N ASP A 549 0.61 -11.70 26.35
CA ASP A 549 1.45 -10.53 26.63
C ASP A 549 0.67 -9.23 26.87
N LYS A 550 -0.58 -9.16 26.39
CA LYS A 550 -1.51 -8.02 26.57
C LYS A 550 -2.45 -8.19 27.76
N ASN A 551 -2.22 -9.16 28.64
CA ASN A 551 -3.09 -9.49 29.77
C ASN A 551 -4.54 -9.86 29.34
N ASN A 552 -4.68 -10.49 28.17
CA ASN A 552 -5.92 -11.10 27.74
C ASN A 552 -5.84 -12.62 27.91
N LEU A 553 -6.98 -13.21 28.28
CA LEU A 553 -7.16 -14.64 28.34
C LEU A 553 -7.27 -15.19 26.91
N GLU A 554 -6.51 -16.23 26.61
CA GLU A 554 -6.52 -16.95 25.35
C GLU A 554 -6.88 -18.41 25.61
N TRP A 555 -8.07 -18.81 25.16
CA TRP A 555 -8.51 -20.19 25.14
C TRP A 555 -8.16 -20.81 23.80
N LYS A 556 -7.52 -21.97 23.79
CA LYS A 556 -7.35 -22.82 22.61
C LYS A 556 -8.08 -24.14 22.86
N TYR A 557 -9.08 -24.44 22.05
CA TYR A 557 -9.89 -25.64 22.18
C TYR A 557 -10.06 -26.38 20.85
N VAL A 558 -9.91 -27.70 20.87
CA VAL A 558 -10.23 -28.56 19.71
C VAL A 558 -11.65 -29.09 19.89
N LEU A 559 -12.63 -28.40 19.28
CA LEU A 559 -14.04 -28.80 19.31
C LEU A 559 -14.29 -29.95 18.36
N GLN A 560 -14.84 -31.03 18.89
CA GLN A 560 -15.37 -32.15 18.11
C GLN A 560 -16.64 -31.73 17.35
N PRO A 561 -17.06 -32.50 16.33
CA PRO A 561 -18.32 -32.25 15.61
C PRO A 561 -19.51 -32.14 16.57
N HIS A 562 -20.35 -31.11 16.40
CA HIS A 562 -21.54 -30.87 17.22
C HIS A 562 -21.28 -30.64 18.72
N GLU A 563 -20.02 -30.43 19.13
CA GLU A 563 -19.65 -30.16 20.51
C GLU A 563 -19.94 -28.70 20.90
N GLU A 564 -20.25 -28.52 22.19
CA GLU A 564 -20.39 -27.22 22.85
C GLU A 564 -19.29 -27.05 23.89
N PHE A 565 -18.68 -25.86 23.92
CA PHE A 565 -17.71 -25.46 24.93
C PHE A 565 -18.09 -24.12 25.56
N GLN A 566 -17.88 -24.00 26.88
CA GLN A 566 -18.12 -22.78 27.65
C GLN A 566 -16.77 -22.25 28.15
N CYS A 567 -16.52 -20.97 27.92
CA CYS A 567 -15.35 -20.23 28.38
C CYS A 567 -15.76 -19.38 29.59
N PRO A 568 -15.62 -19.88 30.84
CA PRO A 568 -15.96 -19.12 32.03
C PRO A 568 -14.83 -18.14 32.40
N LEU A 569 -15.19 -16.88 32.61
CA LEU A 569 -14.29 -15.83 33.07
C LEU A 569 -14.82 -15.22 34.37
N GLU A 570 -14.01 -15.27 35.41
CA GLU A 570 -14.30 -14.61 36.69
C GLU A 570 -13.05 -13.89 37.20
N TYR A 571 -13.20 -12.62 37.57
CA TYR A 571 -12.13 -11.85 38.20
C TYR A 571 -12.69 -10.88 39.22
N THR A 572 -11.88 -10.56 40.23
CA THR A 572 -12.19 -9.56 41.25
C THR A 572 -11.39 -8.30 41.03
N LEU A 573 -12.04 -7.16 41.26
CA LEU A 573 -11.48 -5.83 41.28
C LEU A 573 -11.58 -5.27 42.70
N GLU A 574 -10.46 -4.74 43.22
CA GLU A 574 -10.42 -4.07 44.52
C GLU A 574 -9.81 -2.67 44.38
N TRP A 575 -10.47 -1.64 44.91
CA TRP A 575 -9.94 -0.28 44.91
C TRP A 575 -10.49 0.57 46.07
N PRO A 576 -9.88 1.72 46.42
CA PRO A 576 -10.38 2.60 47.48
C PRO A 576 -11.75 3.21 47.15
N LYS A 577 -12.72 3.15 48.08
CA LYS A 577 -14.10 3.65 47.85
C LYS A 577 -14.20 5.15 47.56
N ASP A 578 -13.20 5.94 47.97
CA ASP A 578 -13.11 7.38 47.70
C ASP A 578 -12.65 7.69 46.26
N LYS A 579 -12.34 6.66 45.47
CA LYS A 579 -11.90 6.78 44.08
C LYS A 579 -12.95 6.19 43.15
N ARG A 580 -13.21 6.90 42.05
CA ARG A 580 -13.98 6.38 40.91
C ARG A 580 -13.01 5.71 39.95
N VAL A 581 -13.31 4.47 39.56
CA VAL A 581 -12.52 3.69 38.58
C VAL A 581 -13.38 3.48 37.35
N GLU A 582 -12.81 3.71 36.18
CA GLU A 582 -13.43 3.43 34.89
C GLU A 582 -12.50 2.52 34.08
N LEU A 583 -13.07 1.50 33.44
CA LEU A 583 -12.33 0.64 32.52
C LEU A 583 -12.24 1.36 31.17
N GLN A 584 -11.02 1.68 30.75
CA GLN A 584 -10.73 2.25 29.44
C GLN A 584 -10.07 1.17 28.57
N GLU A 585 -10.41 1.16 27.28
CA GLU A 585 -9.68 0.36 26.29
C GLU A 585 -8.35 1.07 25.97
N GLY A 586 -7.25 0.34 26.10
CA GLY A 586 -5.88 0.85 25.95
C GLY A 586 -5.28 0.64 24.57
#